data_AF-A0A2S9MVB4-F1
#
_entry.id   AF-A0A2S9MVB4-F1
#
_cell.length_a   1.000
_cell.length_b   1.000
_cell.length_c   1.000
_cell.angle_alpha   90.00
_cell.angle_beta   90.00
_cell.angle_gamma   90.00
#
_symmetry.space_group_name_H-M   'P 1'
#
loop_
_entity.id
_entity.type
_entity.pdbx_description
1 polymer ?
#
loop_
_entity_poly.entity_id
_entity_poly.type
_entity_poly.pdbx_seq_one_letter_code
_entity_poly.pdbx_strand_id
1 'polypeptide(L)'
;VRDIEGQLHGALEQAVGMEKLESWARVLAQPHGEHSSLQRWLWAVPLRNSTHQMSEILDKVNLLTMYEVATRWPIECNDAVVRHYARRCASRPPSISKRIEPQSRRIEAACFMRYSLCIATDQVLEMLRRWILKVVNDTSREVDAMRMKAADQLREFALAVKALANDESLSREQLGEKLCLLADDVLQPHPTSRRSQIRQCLVRKRYYARNLLNRIVQLPFESEAAHPVVDALSLLRGLYRRRAFLLPDGVNIRLGRAWREAIDGYDRLRAMVAFEWATLFALRVA
;
A
#
# COMPACT_ATOMS: atom_id res chain seq x y z
N VAL A 1 -15.90 2.57 40.08
CA VAL A 1 -14.68 2.17 39.32
C VAL A 1 -14.41 0.67 39.42
N ARG A 2 -14.29 0.07 40.62
CA ARG A 2 -14.07 -1.38 40.77
C ARG A 2 -15.16 -2.25 40.12
N ASP A 3 -16.42 -1.84 40.21
CA ASP A 3 -17.54 -2.56 39.58
C ASP A 3 -17.44 -2.55 38.03
N ILE A 4 -17.03 -1.43 37.44
CA ILE A 4 -16.82 -1.29 35.99
C ILE A 4 -15.61 -2.12 35.54
N GLU A 5 -14.49 -2.09 36.27
CA GLU A 5 -13.33 -2.93 35.94
C GLU A 5 -13.63 -4.43 36.10
N GLY A 6 -14.52 -4.79 37.03
CA GLY A 6 -15.12 -6.12 37.14
C GLY A 6 -15.83 -6.55 35.87
N GLN A 7 -16.79 -5.74 35.42
CA GLN A 7 -17.58 -5.99 34.22
C GLN A 7 -16.70 -6.07 32.96
N LEU A 8 -15.76 -5.14 32.79
CA LEU A 8 -14.85 -5.13 31.65
C LEU A 8 -13.94 -6.36 31.63
N HIS A 9 -13.39 -6.75 32.79
CA HIS A 9 -12.56 -7.96 32.87
C HIS A 9 -13.39 -9.20 32.55
N GLY A 10 -14.59 -9.33 33.13
CA GLY A 10 -15.48 -10.46 32.86
C GLY A 10 -15.85 -10.57 31.37
N ALA A 11 -16.17 -9.46 30.71
CA ALA A 11 -16.47 -9.44 29.29
C ALA A 11 -15.26 -9.82 28.42
N LEU A 12 -14.06 -9.33 28.76
CA LEU A 12 -12.81 -9.69 28.07
C LEU A 12 -12.46 -11.17 28.28
N GLU A 13 -12.65 -11.68 29.48
CA GLU A 13 -12.39 -13.08 29.82
C GLU A 13 -13.33 -14.02 29.04
N GLN A 14 -14.61 -13.66 28.90
CA GLN A 14 -15.56 -14.41 28.09
C GLN A 14 -15.22 -14.38 26.60
N ALA A 15 -14.79 -13.22 26.07
CA ALA A 15 -14.50 -13.06 24.64
C ALA A 15 -13.17 -13.70 24.20
N VAL A 16 -12.13 -13.58 25.03
CA VAL A 16 -10.75 -13.90 24.66
C VAL A 16 -10.19 -15.10 25.45
N GLY A 17 -10.69 -15.34 26.66
CA GLY A 17 -10.17 -16.35 27.57
C GLY A 17 -9.04 -15.82 28.45
N MET A 18 -9.01 -16.31 29.69
CA MET A 18 -8.09 -15.83 30.73
C MET A 18 -6.61 -16.07 30.39
N GLU A 19 -6.29 -17.22 29.80
CA GLU A 19 -4.92 -17.58 29.43
C GLU A 19 -4.31 -16.58 28.45
N LYS A 20 -5.09 -16.15 27.45
CA LYS A 20 -4.66 -15.14 26.47
C LYS A 20 -4.46 -13.77 27.09
N LEU A 21 -5.38 -13.34 27.97
CA LEU A 21 -5.24 -12.07 28.70
C LEU A 21 -3.95 -12.04 29.53
N GLU A 22 -3.61 -13.16 30.19
CA GLU A 22 -2.35 -13.29 30.93
C GLU A 22 -1.13 -13.32 30.01
N SER A 23 -1.22 -14.04 28.88
CA SER A 23 -0.17 -14.11 27.86
C SER A 23 0.16 -12.71 27.31
N TRP A 24 -0.86 -11.93 26.93
CA TRP A 24 -0.68 -10.56 26.44
C TRP A 24 -0.02 -9.66 27.49
N ALA A 25 -0.48 -9.71 28.75
CA ALA A 25 0.13 -8.92 29.82
C ALA A 25 1.60 -9.31 30.06
N ARG A 26 1.94 -10.59 29.90
CA ARG A 26 3.31 -11.09 30.08
C ARG A 26 4.22 -10.67 28.94
N VAL A 27 3.78 -10.84 27.69
CA VAL A 27 4.62 -10.64 26.50
C VAL A 27 4.94 -9.17 26.24
N LEU A 28 4.03 -8.25 26.58
CA LEU A 28 4.26 -6.82 26.44
C LEU A 28 5.50 -6.30 27.18
N ALA A 29 5.86 -6.96 28.29
CA ALA A 29 7.02 -6.61 29.09
C ALA A 29 8.34 -7.23 28.60
N GLN A 30 8.30 -8.18 27.67
CA GLN A 30 9.49 -8.88 27.18
C GLN A 30 10.25 -8.01 26.16
N PRO A 31 11.60 -8.07 26.13
CA PRO A 31 12.42 -7.38 25.12
C PRO A 31 12.00 -7.76 23.69
N HIS A 32 12.12 -6.82 22.76
CA HIS A 32 11.79 -7.07 21.35
C HIS A 32 12.75 -6.32 20.41
N GLY A 33 13.63 -7.05 19.75
CA GLY A 33 14.69 -6.46 18.91
C GLY A 33 15.55 -5.49 19.71
N GLU A 34 15.72 -4.27 19.19
CA GLU A 34 16.44 -3.18 19.86
C GLU A 34 15.64 -2.49 20.96
N HIS A 35 14.33 -2.77 21.06
CA HIS A 35 13.47 -2.16 22.07
C HIS A 35 13.54 -2.94 23.38
N SER A 36 13.61 -2.19 24.49
CA SER A 36 13.61 -2.78 25.83
C SER A 36 12.34 -3.58 26.14
N SER A 37 11.25 -3.37 25.40
CA SER A 37 10.05 -4.18 25.50
C SER A 37 9.20 -4.16 24.22
N LEU A 38 8.39 -5.20 24.04
CA LEU A 38 7.38 -5.27 22.97
C LEU A 38 6.41 -4.08 23.04
N GLN A 39 5.98 -3.70 24.25
CA GLN A 39 5.14 -2.50 24.43
C GLN A 39 5.77 -1.25 23.82
N ARG A 40 7.08 -1.02 24.01
CA ARG A 40 7.76 0.16 23.45
C ARG A 40 7.85 0.09 21.94
N TRP A 41 8.13 -1.08 21.38
CA TRP A 41 8.15 -1.26 19.93
C TRP A 41 6.77 -1.01 19.31
N LEU A 42 5.71 -1.60 19.87
CA LEU A 42 4.34 -1.39 19.39
C LEU A 42 3.91 0.08 19.48
N TRP A 43 4.28 0.77 20.56
CA TRP A 43 3.95 2.19 20.77
C TRP A 43 4.77 3.17 19.92
N ALA A 44 5.89 2.74 19.34
CA ALA A 44 6.74 3.62 18.54
C ALA A 44 6.00 4.10 17.28
N VAL A 45 6.06 5.40 17.00
CA VAL A 45 5.42 6.02 15.83
C VAL A 45 6.44 6.11 14.69
N PRO A 46 6.05 5.83 13.43
CA PRO A 46 6.95 6.01 12.29
C PRO A 46 7.36 7.47 12.15
N LEU A 47 8.67 7.73 12.00
CA LEU A 47 9.25 9.07 11.90
C LEU A 47 9.27 9.63 10.46
N ARG A 48 9.12 8.77 9.44
CA ARG A 48 9.30 9.06 8.02
C ARG A 48 8.36 8.21 7.17
N ASN A 49 7.91 8.77 6.05
CA ASN A 49 7.12 8.01 5.07
C ASN A 49 8.03 7.21 4.11
N SER A 50 8.72 6.18 4.63
CA SER A 50 9.59 5.30 3.85
C SER A 50 9.03 3.88 3.73
N THR A 51 9.44 3.15 2.70
CA THR A 51 9.06 1.73 2.52
C THR A 51 9.60 0.84 3.64
N HIS A 52 10.76 1.18 4.21
CA HIS A 52 11.31 0.50 5.38
C HIS A 52 10.42 0.68 6.61
N GLN A 53 10.03 1.91 6.95
CA GLN A 53 9.16 2.13 8.11
C GLN A 53 7.76 1.55 7.90
N MET A 54 7.21 1.63 6.70
CA MET A 54 5.94 0.98 6.38
C MET A 54 6.05 -0.55 6.54
N SER A 55 7.20 -1.13 6.20
CA SER A 55 7.47 -2.55 6.44
C SER A 55 7.44 -2.87 7.93
N GLU A 56 8.08 -2.05 8.77
CA GLU A 56 8.04 -2.21 10.23
C GLU A 56 6.61 -2.14 10.79
N ILE A 57 5.76 -1.20 10.31
CA ILE A 57 4.36 -1.16 10.76
C ILE A 57 3.58 -2.41 10.28
N LEU A 58 3.84 -2.91 9.08
CA LEU A 58 3.29 -4.18 8.62
C LEU A 58 3.72 -5.35 9.52
N ASP A 59 4.95 -5.34 10.05
CA ASP A 59 5.40 -6.34 11.03
C ASP A 59 4.64 -6.24 12.34
N LYS A 60 4.28 -5.03 12.80
CA LYS A 60 3.39 -4.84 13.97
C LYS A 60 2.03 -5.48 13.74
N VAL A 61 1.41 -5.23 12.58
CA VAL A 61 0.10 -5.81 12.22
C VAL A 61 0.19 -7.33 12.17
N ASN A 62 1.22 -7.88 11.52
CA ASN A 62 1.46 -9.32 11.46
C ASN A 62 1.60 -9.93 12.87
N LEU A 63 2.42 -9.32 13.73
CA LEU A 63 2.63 -9.81 15.09
C LEU A 63 1.34 -9.80 15.91
N LEU A 64 0.58 -8.70 15.86
CA LEU A 64 -0.69 -8.58 16.59
C LEU A 64 -1.77 -9.54 16.04
N THR A 65 -1.73 -9.83 14.74
CA THR A 65 -2.55 -10.88 14.12
C THR A 65 -2.17 -12.25 14.67
N MET A 66 -0.87 -12.57 14.76
CA MET A 66 -0.40 -13.85 15.34
C MET A 66 -0.77 -14.00 16.82
N TYR A 67 -0.92 -12.89 17.55
CA TYR A 67 -1.47 -12.90 18.92
C TYR A 67 -3.01 -12.96 18.98
N GLU A 68 -3.69 -13.10 17.84
CA GLU A 68 -5.15 -13.22 17.73
C GLU A 68 -5.91 -12.03 18.35
N VAL A 69 -5.33 -10.83 18.24
CA VAL A 69 -5.91 -9.58 18.75
C VAL A 69 -7.10 -9.09 17.92
N ALA A 70 -7.21 -9.57 16.67
CA ALA A 70 -8.33 -9.25 15.78
C ALA A 70 -9.62 -10.03 16.09
N THR A 71 -9.64 -10.81 17.18
CA THR A 71 -10.81 -11.56 17.64
C THR A 71 -12.00 -10.66 17.98
N ARG A 72 -13.19 -11.26 18.11
CA ARG A 72 -14.42 -10.53 18.42
C ARG A 72 -14.28 -9.81 19.76
N TRP A 73 -14.33 -8.48 19.72
CA TRP A 73 -14.21 -7.63 20.91
C TRP A 73 -15.56 -7.45 21.61
N PRO A 74 -15.61 -7.47 22.96
CA PRO A 74 -16.85 -7.26 23.72
C PRO A 74 -17.37 -5.83 23.55
N ILE A 75 -18.70 -5.66 23.53
CA ILE A 75 -19.37 -4.38 23.29
C ILE A 75 -19.11 -3.40 24.44
N GLU A 76 -18.93 -3.94 25.64
CA GLU A 76 -18.57 -3.22 26.86
C GLU A 76 -17.21 -2.51 26.72
N CYS A 77 -16.30 -3.08 25.93
CA CYS A 77 -15.00 -2.50 25.60
C CYS A 77 -15.07 -1.66 24.31
N ASN A 78 -15.86 -0.60 24.31
CA ASN A 78 -15.92 0.34 23.19
C ASN A 78 -14.57 1.06 22.95
N ASP A 79 -14.46 1.76 21.82
CA ASP A 79 -13.24 2.47 21.42
C ASP A 79 -12.71 3.46 22.48
N ALA A 80 -13.59 4.14 23.21
CA ALA A 80 -13.19 5.08 24.25
C ALA A 80 -12.53 4.37 25.43
N VAL A 81 -13.10 3.24 25.86
CA VAL A 81 -12.54 2.37 26.91
C VAL A 81 -11.19 1.80 26.47
N VAL A 82 -11.12 1.27 25.24
CA VAL A 82 -9.88 0.73 24.67
C VAL A 82 -8.79 1.79 24.67
N ARG A 83 -9.07 3.01 24.18
CA ARG A 83 -8.12 4.12 24.17
C ARG A 83 -7.70 4.54 25.58
N HIS A 84 -8.62 4.59 26.53
CA HIS A 84 -8.35 4.96 27.92
C HIS A 84 -7.34 4.00 28.57
N TYR A 85 -7.64 2.70 28.54
CA TYR A 85 -6.78 1.69 29.17
C TYR A 85 -5.48 1.45 28.39
N ALA A 86 -5.51 1.54 27.06
CA ALA A 86 -4.29 1.48 26.24
C ALA A 86 -3.30 2.60 26.59
N ARG A 87 -3.78 3.84 26.74
CA ARG A 87 -2.93 4.99 27.12
C ARG A 87 -2.36 4.85 28.53
N ARG A 88 -3.13 4.29 29.48
CA ARG A 88 -2.65 3.96 30.83
C ARG A 88 -1.53 2.92 30.80
N CYS A 89 -1.64 1.90 29.94
CA CYS A 89 -0.59 0.93 29.72
C CYS A 89 0.66 1.60 29.11
N ALA A 90 0.47 2.35 28.02
CA ALA A 90 1.53 2.97 27.24
C ALA A 90 2.34 4.02 28.00
N SER A 91 1.70 4.80 28.87
CA SER A 91 2.34 5.87 29.63
C SER A 91 3.29 5.37 30.72
N ARG A 92 3.31 4.07 30.99
CA ARG A 92 4.12 3.45 32.04
C ARG A 92 5.14 2.46 31.48
N PRO A 93 6.38 2.46 31.98
CA PRO A 93 7.33 1.40 31.68
C PRO A 93 6.85 0.03 32.21
N PRO A 94 7.20 -1.08 31.54
CA PRO A 94 6.80 -2.41 31.99
C PRO A 94 7.20 -2.77 33.42
N SER A 95 8.30 -2.21 33.94
CA SER A 95 8.73 -2.40 35.33
C SER A 95 7.71 -1.87 36.36
N ILE A 96 6.99 -0.81 36.02
CA ILE A 96 5.92 -0.23 36.82
C ILE A 96 4.62 -1.00 36.61
N SER A 97 4.32 -1.39 35.36
CA SER A 97 3.11 -2.17 35.04
C SER A 97 3.03 -3.50 35.80
N LYS A 98 4.16 -4.09 36.19
CA LYS A 98 4.19 -5.29 37.06
C LYS A 98 3.52 -5.08 38.43
N ARG A 99 3.51 -3.86 38.95
CA ARG A 99 2.98 -3.49 40.27
C ARG A 99 1.47 -3.18 40.25
N ILE A 100 0.87 -3.11 39.07
CA ILE A 100 -0.57 -2.92 38.91
C ILE A 100 -1.31 -4.19 39.33
N GLU A 101 -2.48 -4.00 39.92
CA GLU A 101 -3.39 -5.08 40.26
C GLU A 101 -3.58 -6.04 39.06
N PRO A 102 -3.51 -7.37 39.25
CA PRO A 102 -3.52 -8.33 38.14
C PRO A 102 -4.71 -8.15 37.19
N GLN A 103 -5.90 -7.87 37.72
CA GLN A 103 -7.11 -7.64 36.94
C GLN A 103 -6.98 -6.41 36.04
N SER A 104 -6.69 -5.23 36.61
CA SER A 104 -6.54 -4.00 35.84
C SER A 104 -5.39 -4.10 34.84
N ARG A 105 -4.30 -4.81 35.18
CA ARG A 105 -3.17 -5.04 34.28
C ARG A 105 -3.57 -5.84 33.04
N ARG A 106 -4.46 -6.83 33.17
CA ARG A 106 -4.99 -7.62 32.03
C ARG A 106 -5.87 -6.76 31.12
N ILE A 107 -6.74 -5.94 31.70
CA ILE A 107 -7.58 -4.98 30.94
C ILE A 107 -6.68 -4.02 30.15
N GLU A 108 -5.69 -3.42 30.83
CA GLU A 108 -4.75 -2.49 30.22
C GLU A 108 -3.94 -3.12 29.09
N ALA A 109 -3.43 -4.34 29.29
CA ALA A 109 -2.69 -5.07 28.26
C ALA A 109 -3.56 -5.41 27.04
N ALA A 110 -4.76 -5.93 27.26
CA ALA A 110 -5.69 -6.28 26.18
C ALA A 110 -6.09 -5.05 25.35
N CYS A 111 -6.45 -3.96 26.04
CA CYS A 111 -6.77 -2.69 25.38
C CYS A 111 -5.57 -2.13 24.63
N PHE A 112 -4.35 -2.23 25.18
CA PHE A 112 -3.13 -1.79 24.51
C PHE A 112 -2.84 -2.59 23.23
N MET A 113 -2.97 -3.91 23.26
CA MET A 113 -2.81 -4.77 22.08
C MET A 113 -3.81 -4.40 20.99
N ARG A 114 -5.10 -4.27 21.35
CA ARG A 114 -6.16 -3.87 20.42
C ARG A 114 -5.93 -2.49 19.84
N TYR A 115 -5.62 -1.51 20.68
CA TYR A 115 -5.33 -0.15 20.24
C TYR A 115 -4.11 -0.11 19.30
N SER A 116 -3.05 -0.85 19.62
CA SER A 116 -1.85 -0.94 18.78
C SER A 116 -2.17 -1.52 17.40
N LEU A 117 -3.08 -2.50 17.32
CA LEU A 117 -3.52 -3.08 16.05
C LEU A 117 -4.24 -2.03 15.20
N CYS A 118 -5.24 -1.35 15.77
CA CYS A 118 -6.00 -0.31 15.06
C CYS A 118 -5.09 0.83 14.57
N ILE A 119 -4.19 1.31 15.43
CA ILE A 119 -3.25 2.38 15.04
C ILE A 119 -2.28 1.90 13.96
N ALA A 120 -1.76 0.68 14.04
CA ALA A 120 -0.85 0.14 13.04
C ALA A 120 -1.56 -0.02 11.68
N THR A 121 -2.80 -0.51 11.65
CA THR A 121 -3.57 -0.60 10.39
C THR A 121 -3.84 0.77 9.79
N ASP A 122 -4.24 1.76 10.59
CA ASP A 122 -4.47 3.14 10.12
C ASP A 122 -3.18 3.77 9.57
N GLN A 123 -2.05 3.56 10.26
CA GLN A 123 -0.74 4.03 9.82
C GLN A 123 -0.33 3.40 8.49
N VAL A 124 -0.54 2.09 8.30
CA VAL A 124 -0.26 1.43 7.02
C VAL A 124 -1.08 2.06 5.90
N LEU A 125 -2.39 2.28 6.10
CA LEU A 125 -3.26 2.87 5.09
C LEU A 125 -2.82 4.28 4.71
N GLU A 126 -2.50 5.13 5.69
CA GLU A 126 -2.05 6.49 5.43
C GLU A 126 -0.67 6.53 4.76
N MET A 127 0.29 5.71 5.21
CA MET A 127 1.61 5.61 4.58
C MET A 127 1.52 5.10 3.15
N LEU A 128 0.69 4.08 2.90
CA LEU A 128 0.41 3.52 1.59
C LEU A 128 -0.18 4.59 0.67
N ARG A 129 -1.20 5.33 1.13
CA ARG A 129 -1.83 6.42 0.37
C ARG A 129 -0.82 7.48 -0.04
N ARG A 130 0.03 7.94 0.90
CA ARG A 130 1.09 8.91 0.63
C ARG A 130 2.14 8.37 -0.33
N TRP A 131 2.52 7.11 -0.18
CA TRP A 131 3.50 6.45 -1.06
C TRP A 131 2.97 6.35 -2.50
N ILE A 132 1.72 5.90 -2.69
CA ILE A 132 1.08 5.85 -4.01
C ILE A 132 1.04 7.25 -4.63
N LEU A 133 0.59 8.26 -3.87
CA LEU A 133 0.54 9.64 -4.35
C LEU A 133 1.91 10.14 -4.78
N LYS A 134 2.95 9.86 -4.00
CA LYS A 134 4.34 10.21 -4.34
C LYS A 134 4.76 9.57 -5.66
N VAL A 135 4.59 8.26 -5.82
CA VAL A 135 5.01 7.55 -7.04
C VAL A 135 4.25 8.05 -8.27
N VAL A 136 2.95 8.34 -8.13
CA VAL A 136 2.14 8.92 -9.21
C VAL A 136 2.61 10.32 -9.55
N ASN A 137 2.91 11.17 -8.57
CA ASN A 137 3.40 12.52 -8.80
C ASN A 137 4.79 12.52 -9.44
N ASP A 138 5.69 11.65 -9.01
CA ASP A 138 7.02 11.51 -9.62
C ASP A 138 6.90 11.05 -11.07
N THR A 139 6.07 10.04 -11.33
CA THR A 139 5.78 9.56 -12.70
C THR A 139 5.06 10.62 -13.55
N SER A 140 4.21 11.44 -12.92
CA SER A 140 3.56 12.57 -13.59
C SER A 140 4.58 13.61 -14.04
N ARG A 141 5.55 13.96 -13.20
CA ARG A 141 6.63 14.90 -13.57
C ARG A 141 7.50 14.34 -14.70
N GLU A 142 7.79 13.04 -14.67
CA GLU A 142 8.50 12.36 -15.77
C GLU A 142 7.71 12.49 -17.09
N VAL A 143 6.40 12.22 -17.07
CA VAL A 143 5.53 12.33 -18.25
C VAL A 143 5.44 13.78 -18.74
N ASP A 144 5.33 14.75 -17.83
CA ASP A 144 5.27 16.17 -18.19
C ASP A 144 6.59 16.60 -18.86
N ALA A 145 7.74 16.17 -18.34
CA ALA A 145 9.04 16.41 -18.97
C ALA A 145 9.16 15.77 -20.36
N MET A 146 8.64 14.55 -20.55
CA MET A 146 8.61 13.89 -21.87
C MET A 146 7.72 14.66 -22.86
N ARG A 147 6.56 15.16 -22.41
CA ARG A 147 5.65 15.96 -23.24
C ARG A 147 6.26 17.29 -23.67
N MET A 148 6.98 17.96 -22.78
CA MET A 148 7.70 19.19 -23.12
C MET A 148 8.74 18.93 -24.22
N LYS A 149 9.53 17.86 -24.08
CA LYS A 149 10.48 17.45 -25.13
C LYS A 149 9.81 17.16 -26.48
N ALA A 150 8.66 16.50 -26.47
CA ALA A 150 7.89 16.26 -27.70
C ALA A 150 7.38 17.56 -28.33
N ALA A 151 6.98 18.55 -27.52
CA ALA A 151 6.60 19.87 -28.02
C ALA A 151 7.79 20.62 -28.63
N ASP A 152 8.97 20.51 -28.03
CA ASP A 152 10.22 21.07 -28.58
C ASP A 152 10.58 20.39 -29.92
N GLN A 153 10.46 19.06 -30.02
CA GLN A 153 10.66 18.31 -31.26
C GLN A 153 9.69 18.74 -32.37
N LEU A 154 8.41 18.96 -32.06
CA LEU A 154 7.44 19.48 -33.03
C LEU A 154 7.80 20.89 -33.50
N ARG A 155 8.36 21.73 -32.61
CA ARG A 155 8.84 23.06 -32.97
C ARG A 155 10.06 22.98 -33.89
N GLU A 156 11.03 22.12 -33.58
CA GLU A 156 12.20 21.87 -34.42
C GLU A 156 11.80 21.36 -35.81
N PHE A 157 10.84 20.42 -35.87
CA PHE A 157 10.25 19.95 -37.12
C PHE A 157 9.65 21.11 -37.93
N ALA A 158 8.85 21.98 -37.30
CA ALA A 158 8.27 23.14 -37.99
C ALA A 158 9.34 24.10 -38.52
N LEU A 159 10.44 24.31 -37.79
CA LEU A 159 11.58 25.10 -38.24
C LEU A 159 12.30 24.44 -39.42
N ALA A 160 12.51 23.12 -39.37
CA ALA A 160 13.12 22.36 -40.45
C ALA A 160 12.28 22.39 -41.74
N VAL A 161 10.96 22.24 -41.62
CA VAL A 161 10.02 22.40 -42.73
C VAL A 161 10.11 23.81 -43.33
N LYS A 162 10.15 24.85 -42.49
CA LYS A 162 10.31 26.24 -42.96
C LYS A 162 11.66 26.47 -43.65
N ALA A 163 12.74 25.87 -43.14
CA ALA A 163 14.06 25.97 -43.76
C ALA A 163 14.09 25.31 -45.15
N LEU A 164 13.53 24.10 -45.28
CA LEU A 164 13.41 23.41 -46.57
C LEU A 164 12.54 24.18 -47.57
N ALA A 165 11.41 24.74 -47.10
CA ALA A 165 10.51 25.51 -47.97
C ALA A 165 11.14 26.80 -48.52
N ASN A 166 12.13 27.36 -47.82
CA ASN A 166 12.85 28.57 -48.22
C ASN A 166 14.17 28.28 -48.94
N ASP A 167 14.53 27.01 -49.16
CA ASP A 167 15.77 26.62 -49.83
C ASP A 167 15.58 26.62 -51.35
N GLU A 168 15.98 27.72 -51.98
CA GLU A 168 15.88 27.92 -53.45
C GLU A 168 16.81 27.01 -54.26
N SER A 169 17.73 26.29 -53.60
CA SER A 169 18.69 25.40 -54.27
C SER A 169 18.15 23.99 -54.56
N LEU A 170 17.00 23.62 -53.96
CA LEU A 170 16.44 22.27 -54.07
C LEU A 170 15.46 22.15 -55.25
N SER A 171 15.55 21.03 -55.97
CA SER A 171 14.50 20.67 -56.93
C SER A 171 13.21 20.26 -56.20
N ARG A 172 12.07 20.33 -56.90
CA ARG A 172 10.76 19.95 -56.34
C ARG A 172 10.72 18.49 -55.86
N GLU A 173 11.43 17.59 -56.55
CA GLU A 173 11.53 16.17 -56.19
C GLU A 173 12.36 15.97 -54.92
N GLN A 174 13.51 16.66 -54.82
CA GLN A 174 14.38 16.61 -53.63
C GLN A 174 13.69 17.22 -52.39
N LEU A 175 12.89 18.27 -52.57
CA LEU A 175 12.08 18.84 -51.51
C LEU A 175 11.05 17.83 -50.97
N GLY A 176 10.36 17.12 -51.88
CA GLY A 176 9.37 16.10 -51.51
C GLY A 176 9.99 14.94 -50.71
N GLU A 177 11.14 14.43 -51.17
CA GLU A 177 11.86 13.36 -50.47
C GLU A 177 12.29 13.79 -49.05
N LYS A 178 12.87 14.98 -48.91
CA LYS A 178 13.28 15.52 -47.60
C LYS A 178 12.11 15.77 -46.65
N LEU A 179 10.96 16.21 -47.17
CA LEU A 179 9.75 16.39 -46.36
C LEU A 179 9.17 15.07 -45.88
N CYS A 180 9.16 14.03 -46.72
CA CYS A 180 8.74 12.69 -46.32
C CYS A 180 9.64 12.15 -45.21
N LEU A 181 10.97 12.26 -45.36
CA LEU A 181 11.92 11.84 -44.32
C LEU A 181 11.71 12.57 -42.98
N LEU A 182 11.47 13.88 -43.02
CA LEU A 182 11.16 14.65 -41.81
C LEU A 182 9.81 14.26 -41.18
N ALA A 183 8.79 13.99 -42.00
CA ALA A 183 7.47 13.61 -41.52
C ALA A 183 7.48 12.21 -40.89
N ASP A 184 8.20 11.25 -41.49
CA ASP A 184 8.33 9.89 -40.99
C ASP A 184 9.00 9.83 -39.61
N ASP A 185 9.92 10.75 -39.32
CA ASP A 185 10.57 10.89 -38.02
C ASP A 185 9.58 11.33 -36.92
N VAL A 186 8.61 12.20 -37.25
CA VAL A 186 7.65 12.78 -36.30
C VAL A 186 6.36 11.95 -36.14
N LEU A 187 5.92 11.27 -37.20
CA LEU A 187 4.65 10.52 -37.23
C LEU A 187 4.64 9.22 -36.40
N GLN A 188 5.72 8.92 -35.67
CA GLN A 188 5.74 7.82 -34.72
C GLN A 188 4.56 7.91 -33.73
N PRO A 189 3.86 6.80 -33.43
CA PRO A 189 2.60 6.84 -32.69
C PRO A 189 2.78 7.46 -31.30
N HIS A 190 2.21 8.65 -31.11
CA HIS A 190 2.20 9.34 -29.82
C HIS A 190 1.11 8.75 -28.91
N PRO A 191 1.41 8.47 -27.62
CA PRO A 191 0.44 7.81 -26.76
C PRO A 191 -0.75 8.72 -26.44
N THR A 192 -1.92 8.06 -26.41
CA THR A 192 -3.21 8.46 -25.81
C THR A 192 -3.07 9.24 -24.50
N SER A 193 -4.09 10.04 -24.13
CA SER A 193 -4.23 10.96 -22.97
C SER A 193 -3.15 10.93 -21.85
N ARG A 194 -2.87 12.09 -21.21
CA ARG A 194 -1.89 12.21 -20.11
C ARG A 194 -2.00 11.13 -19.03
N ARG A 195 -3.22 10.76 -18.65
CA ARG A 195 -3.49 9.71 -17.66
C ARG A 195 -3.08 8.32 -18.15
N SER A 196 -3.24 8.04 -19.44
CA SER A 196 -2.80 6.79 -20.07
C SER A 196 -1.28 6.67 -20.05
N GLN A 197 -0.56 7.74 -20.41
CA GLN A 197 0.90 7.80 -20.36
C GLN A 197 1.45 7.56 -18.95
N ILE A 198 0.84 8.16 -17.93
CA ILE A 198 1.23 7.90 -16.52
C ILE A 198 1.10 6.41 -16.21
N ARG A 199 0.00 5.77 -16.58
CA ARG A 199 -0.18 4.31 -16.34
C ARG A 199 0.86 3.48 -17.09
N GLN A 200 1.14 3.81 -18.35
CA GLN A 200 2.17 3.11 -19.13
C GLN A 200 3.55 3.23 -18.46
N CYS A 201 3.92 4.42 -17.96
CA CYS A 201 5.14 4.62 -17.21
C CYS A 201 5.15 3.85 -15.88
N LEU A 202 4.02 3.76 -15.17
CA LEU A 202 3.91 2.93 -13.96
C LEU A 202 4.11 1.44 -14.28
N VAL A 203 3.52 0.92 -15.36
CA VAL A 203 3.70 -0.48 -15.80
C VAL A 203 5.16 -0.80 -16.13
N ARG A 204 5.96 0.19 -16.54
CA ARG A 204 7.41 0.03 -16.74
C ARG A 204 8.17 -0.13 -15.41
N LYS A 205 7.64 0.39 -14.29
CA LYS A 205 8.23 0.31 -12.94
C LYS A 205 7.92 -1.04 -12.26
N ARG A 206 8.36 -2.14 -12.88
CA ARG A 206 8.01 -3.54 -12.52
C ARG A 206 8.10 -3.88 -11.04
N TYR A 207 9.17 -3.48 -10.35
CA TYR A 207 9.41 -3.94 -8.97
C TYR A 207 8.74 -3.06 -7.90
N TYR A 208 8.27 -1.85 -8.25
CA TYR A 208 7.77 -0.91 -7.25
C TYR A 208 6.50 -1.43 -6.58
N ALA A 209 5.51 -1.82 -7.38
CA ALA A 209 4.25 -2.34 -6.87
C ALA A 209 4.45 -3.69 -6.16
N ARG A 210 5.16 -4.63 -6.80
CA ARG A 210 5.44 -5.96 -6.25
C ARG A 210 6.14 -5.93 -4.90
N ASN A 211 7.18 -5.11 -4.74
CA ASN A 211 7.96 -5.07 -3.50
C ASN A 211 7.08 -4.69 -2.30
N LEU A 212 6.13 -3.78 -2.50
CA LEU A 212 5.18 -3.41 -1.47
C LEU A 212 4.09 -4.47 -1.28
N LEU A 213 3.51 -4.96 -2.37
CA LEU A 213 2.47 -5.98 -2.33
C LEU A 213 2.94 -7.27 -1.68
N ASN A 214 4.20 -7.68 -1.85
CA ASN A 214 4.76 -8.87 -1.21
C ASN A 214 4.51 -8.91 0.31
N ARG A 215 4.52 -7.75 0.95
CA ARG A 215 4.27 -7.60 2.39
C ARG A 215 2.77 -7.45 2.67
N ILE A 216 2.08 -6.60 1.90
CA ILE A 216 0.64 -6.34 2.08
C ILE A 216 -0.17 -7.63 1.93
N VAL A 217 0.09 -8.45 0.91
CA VAL A 217 -0.69 -9.67 0.67
C VAL A 217 -0.59 -10.69 1.80
N GLN A 218 0.36 -10.57 2.73
CA GLN A 218 0.45 -11.49 3.89
C GLN A 218 -0.57 -11.14 4.98
N LEU A 219 -1.12 -9.92 4.98
CA LEU A 219 -2.10 -9.51 5.98
C LEU A 219 -3.44 -10.24 5.78
N PRO A 220 -4.17 -10.51 6.88
CA PRO A 220 -5.48 -11.18 6.82
C PRO A 220 -6.58 -10.18 6.42
N PHE A 221 -6.58 -9.72 5.17
CA PHE A 221 -7.66 -8.86 4.68
C PHE A 221 -8.99 -9.62 4.65
N GLU A 222 -10.01 -9.01 5.23
CA GLU A 222 -11.38 -9.51 5.27
C GLU A 222 -12.33 -8.41 4.79
N SER A 223 -13.49 -8.80 4.26
CA SER A 223 -14.55 -7.89 3.85
C SER A 223 -15.90 -8.52 4.18
N GLU A 224 -16.88 -7.69 4.58
CA GLU A 224 -18.24 -8.17 4.92
C GLU A 224 -18.97 -8.77 3.70
N ALA A 225 -18.66 -8.28 2.50
CA ALA A 225 -19.19 -8.76 1.24
C ALA A 225 -18.07 -9.10 0.26
N ALA A 226 -18.40 -9.82 -0.82
CA ALA A 226 -17.45 -10.13 -1.89
C ALA A 226 -16.84 -8.83 -2.44
N HIS A 227 -15.52 -8.71 -2.33
CA HIS A 227 -14.80 -7.48 -2.67
C HIS A 227 -13.64 -7.78 -3.65
N PRO A 228 -13.63 -7.20 -4.87
CA PRO A 228 -12.63 -7.53 -5.89
C PRO A 228 -11.17 -7.35 -5.47
N VAL A 229 -10.91 -6.45 -4.52
CA VAL A 229 -9.54 -6.25 -3.99
C VAL A 229 -9.10 -7.41 -3.12
N VAL A 230 -10.01 -8.00 -2.32
CA VAL A 230 -9.69 -9.17 -1.48
C VAL A 230 -9.42 -10.38 -2.38
N ASP A 231 -10.18 -10.54 -3.47
CA ASP A 231 -9.93 -11.56 -4.48
C ASP A 231 -8.57 -11.35 -5.16
N ALA A 232 -8.23 -10.11 -5.52
CA ALA A 232 -6.95 -9.78 -6.13
C ALA A 232 -5.77 -10.06 -5.20
N LEU A 233 -5.88 -9.69 -3.92
CA LEU A 233 -4.85 -9.98 -2.92
C LEU A 233 -4.67 -11.48 -2.72
N SER A 234 -5.76 -12.24 -2.71
CA SER A 234 -5.73 -13.71 -2.59
C SER A 234 -5.04 -14.35 -3.79
N LEU A 235 -5.36 -13.90 -5.01
CA LEU A 235 -4.69 -14.35 -6.23
C LEU A 235 -3.18 -14.01 -6.19
N LEU A 236 -2.82 -12.76 -5.89
CA LEU A 236 -1.43 -12.32 -5.80
C LEU A 236 -0.64 -13.11 -4.75
N ARG A 237 -1.24 -13.38 -3.58
CA ARG A 237 -0.63 -14.21 -2.53
C ARG A 237 -0.27 -15.60 -3.09
N GLY A 238 -1.18 -16.23 -3.83
CA GLY A 238 -0.93 -17.52 -4.49
C GLY A 238 0.20 -17.45 -5.52
N LEU A 239 0.19 -16.42 -6.36
CA LEU A 239 1.21 -16.21 -7.39
C LEU A 239 2.60 -15.96 -6.80
N TYR A 240 2.71 -15.11 -5.77
CA TYR A 240 3.98 -14.80 -5.12
C TYR A 240 4.58 -15.99 -4.38
N ARG A 241 3.76 -16.81 -3.71
CA ARG A 241 4.23 -18.07 -3.10
C ARG A 241 4.86 -19.01 -4.11
N ARG A 242 4.30 -19.07 -5.33
CA ARG A 242 4.84 -19.87 -6.45
C ARG A 242 5.95 -19.15 -7.22
N ARG A 243 6.36 -17.95 -6.80
CA ARG A 243 7.31 -17.08 -7.52
C ARG A 243 6.89 -16.83 -8.98
N ALA A 244 5.59 -16.75 -9.24
CA ALA A 244 5.07 -16.48 -10.58
C ALA A 244 5.24 -15.00 -10.94
N PHE A 245 5.59 -14.75 -12.20
CA PHE A 245 5.77 -13.39 -12.75
C PHE A 245 4.75 -13.05 -13.84
N LEU A 246 3.96 -14.03 -14.27
CA LEU A 246 2.95 -13.89 -15.31
C LEU A 246 1.57 -13.95 -14.68
N LEU A 247 0.67 -13.10 -15.16
CA LEU A 247 -0.73 -13.16 -14.76
C LEU A 247 -1.40 -14.33 -15.51
N PRO A 248 -2.10 -15.25 -14.84
CA PRO A 248 -2.83 -16.32 -15.51
C PRO A 248 -3.85 -15.78 -16.52
N ASP A 249 -4.18 -16.58 -17.52
CA ASP A 249 -5.25 -16.24 -18.46
C ASP A 249 -6.63 -16.37 -17.80
N GLY A 250 -7.61 -15.61 -18.29
CA GLY A 250 -9.00 -15.69 -17.81
C GLY A 250 -9.25 -15.08 -16.42
N VAL A 251 -8.31 -14.29 -15.86
CA VAL A 251 -8.52 -13.59 -14.58
C VAL A 251 -9.63 -12.55 -14.71
N ASN A 252 -10.79 -12.80 -14.09
CA ASN A 252 -11.97 -11.94 -14.15
C ASN A 252 -12.18 -11.15 -12.85
N ILE A 253 -11.16 -10.37 -12.44
CA ILE A 253 -11.22 -9.53 -11.22
C ILE A 253 -11.27 -8.05 -11.64
N ARG A 254 -12.34 -7.35 -11.28
CA ARG A 254 -12.60 -5.98 -11.75
C ARG A 254 -11.98 -4.92 -10.83
N LEU A 255 -10.75 -4.50 -11.14
CA LEU A 255 -10.00 -3.46 -10.42
C LEU A 255 -10.11 -2.06 -11.07
N GLY A 256 -11.25 -1.78 -11.69
CA GLY A 256 -11.54 -0.51 -12.37
C GLY A 256 -11.21 -0.47 -13.87
N ARG A 257 -11.90 0.40 -14.62
CA ARG A 257 -11.78 0.49 -16.08
C ARG A 257 -10.41 0.94 -16.57
N ALA A 258 -9.69 1.71 -15.75
CA ALA A 258 -8.41 2.33 -16.12
C ALA A 258 -7.28 1.34 -16.41
N TRP A 259 -7.36 0.13 -15.85
CA TRP A 259 -6.32 -0.90 -15.97
C TRP A 259 -6.73 -2.08 -16.86
N ARG A 260 -8.01 -2.14 -17.26
CA ARG A 260 -8.61 -3.28 -17.96
C ARG A 260 -7.84 -3.65 -19.23
N GLU A 261 -7.61 -2.68 -20.10
CA GLU A 261 -6.86 -2.89 -21.35
C GLU A 261 -5.46 -3.46 -21.12
N ALA A 262 -4.76 -3.00 -20.07
CA ALA A 262 -3.42 -3.49 -19.75
C ALA A 262 -3.43 -4.88 -19.11
N ILE A 263 -4.49 -5.23 -18.35
CA ILE A 263 -4.67 -6.54 -17.71
C ILE A 263 -5.11 -7.60 -18.74
N ASP A 264 -5.96 -7.22 -19.69
CA ASP A 264 -6.49 -8.10 -20.74
C ASP A 264 -5.51 -8.24 -21.93
N GLY A 265 -4.38 -7.52 -21.89
CA GLY A 265 -3.36 -7.57 -22.93
C GLY A 265 -2.68 -8.94 -23.07
N TYR A 266 -2.19 -9.21 -24.29
CA TYR A 266 -1.49 -10.45 -24.64
C TYR A 266 -0.17 -10.64 -23.87
N ASP A 267 0.55 -9.55 -23.58
CA ASP A 267 1.76 -9.60 -22.76
C ASP A 267 1.40 -9.84 -21.29
N ARG A 268 1.41 -11.12 -20.87
CA ARG A 268 1.05 -11.55 -19.51
C ARG A 268 1.99 -11.02 -18.42
N LEU A 269 3.21 -10.62 -18.78
CA LEU A 269 4.13 -9.97 -17.85
C LEU A 269 3.69 -8.53 -17.58
N ARG A 270 3.37 -7.77 -18.64
CA ARG A 270 2.80 -6.41 -18.49
C ARG A 270 1.44 -6.46 -17.79
N ALA A 271 0.61 -7.45 -18.09
CA ALA A 271 -0.66 -7.67 -17.42
C ALA A 271 -0.49 -7.90 -15.91
N MET A 272 0.53 -8.67 -15.50
CA MET A 272 0.86 -8.86 -14.09
C MET A 272 1.20 -7.54 -13.39
N VAL A 273 2.07 -6.72 -13.99
CA VAL A 273 2.45 -5.43 -13.39
C VAL A 273 1.27 -4.46 -13.36
N ALA A 274 0.43 -4.45 -14.40
CA ALA A 274 -0.81 -3.67 -14.42
C ALA A 274 -1.78 -4.12 -13.32
N PHE A 275 -1.92 -5.43 -13.11
CA PHE A 275 -2.77 -6.01 -12.07
C PHE A 275 -2.29 -5.66 -10.66
N GLU A 276 -0.97 -5.69 -10.43
CA GLU A 276 -0.35 -5.24 -9.19
C GLU A 276 -0.64 -3.76 -8.89
N TRP A 277 -0.42 -2.88 -9.87
CA TRP A 277 -0.75 -1.46 -9.72
C TRP A 277 -2.25 -1.24 -9.51
N ALA A 278 -3.10 -1.94 -10.26
CA ALA A 278 -4.55 -1.85 -10.09
C ALA A 278 -4.98 -2.24 -8.68
N THR A 279 -4.38 -3.29 -8.11
CA THR A 279 -4.65 -3.76 -6.74
C THR A 279 -4.25 -2.70 -5.71
N LEU A 280 -3.06 -2.09 -5.85
CA LEU A 280 -2.62 -1.01 -4.96
C LEU A 280 -3.53 0.23 -5.02
N PHE A 281 -3.98 0.59 -6.23
CA PHE A 281 -4.88 1.73 -6.39
C PHE A 281 -6.27 1.44 -5.83
N ALA A 282 -6.75 0.21 -5.93
CA ALA A 282 -8.05 -0.17 -5.39
C ALA A 282 -8.03 -0.25 -3.86
N LEU A 283 -6.90 -0.68 -3.26
CA LEU A 283 -6.66 -0.61 -1.81
C LEU A 283 -6.73 0.80 -1.22
N ARG A 284 -6.51 1.84 -2.03
CA ARG A 284 -6.62 3.24 -1.59
C ARG A 284 -8.08 3.71 -1.46
N VAL A 285 -9.00 3.05 -2.16
CA VAL A 285 -10.41 3.47 -2.31
C VAL A 285 -11.35 2.64 -1.42
N ALA A 286 -10.91 1.46 -0.99
CA ALA A 286 -11.56 0.66 0.04
C ALA A 286 -11.24 1.21 1.44
#